data_AF-A0A514WWG2-F1
#
_entry.id   AF-A0A514WWG2-F1
#
_cell.length_a   1.000
_cell.length_b   1.000
_cell.length_c   1.000
_cell.angle_alpha   90.00
_cell.angle_beta   90.00
_cell.angle_gamma   90.00
#
_symmetry.space_group_name_H-M   'P 1'
#
loop_
_entity.id
_entity.type
_entity.pdbx_description
1 polymer ?
#
loop_
_entity_poly.entity_id
_entity_poly.type
_entity_poly.pdbx_seq_one_letter_code
_entity_poly.pdbx_strand_id
1 'polypeptide(L)'
;MSFSLFKSTCAFLIAFAGSSTLASTVCYKALNPQNISIKPENRKVERASAARIVYQNVKSVDPSGVTIFPSLAIRAQSKSYKFKTTAYQFDETHPDDFSVECDGGKTTMKKVGGILVLNSEYLAGEIKTPDEGCATGSVSFKNLAVEETSCR
;
A
#
# COMPACT_ATOMS: atom_id res chain seq x y z
N MET A 1 -2.88 38.85 -61.67
CA MET A 1 -2.32 39.30 -60.38
C MET A 1 -2.39 38.14 -59.42
N SER A 2 -1.24 37.54 -59.10
CA SER A 2 -1.10 36.47 -58.11
C SER A 2 -0.81 37.10 -56.75
N PHE A 3 -1.53 36.72 -55.70
CA PHE A 3 -1.03 36.81 -54.32
C PHE A 3 -1.47 35.60 -53.51
N SER A 4 -0.49 35.08 -52.80
CA SER A 4 -0.38 33.79 -52.11
C SER A 4 -1.21 33.74 -50.83
N LEU A 5 -1.98 32.66 -50.60
CA LEU A 5 -2.61 32.36 -49.33
C LEU A 5 -1.59 31.63 -48.43
N PHE A 6 -0.92 32.39 -47.56
CA PHE A 6 -0.01 31.85 -46.55
C PHE A 6 -0.79 31.23 -45.38
N LYS A 7 -0.47 29.96 -45.15
CA LYS A 7 -0.61 29.12 -43.96
C LYS A 7 -0.85 29.87 -42.64
N SER A 8 -1.88 29.46 -41.90
CA SER A 8 -1.85 29.53 -40.43
C SER A 8 -2.66 28.38 -39.84
N THR A 9 -2.07 27.18 -39.89
CA THR A 9 -2.48 26.09 -39.01
C THR A 9 -2.04 26.44 -37.59
N CYS A 10 -2.93 27.07 -36.83
CA CYS A 10 -2.77 27.18 -35.38
C CYS A 10 -2.91 25.76 -34.80
N ALA A 11 -1.78 25.06 -34.71
CA ALA A 11 -1.67 23.88 -33.87
C ALA A 11 -1.90 24.32 -32.43
N PHE A 12 -3.10 24.05 -31.90
CA PHE A 12 -3.37 24.10 -30.48
C PHE A 12 -2.51 23.00 -29.82
N LEU A 13 -1.30 23.35 -29.40
CA LEU A 13 -0.54 22.55 -28.45
C LEU A 13 -1.29 22.62 -27.12
N ILE A 14 -2.13 21.62 -26.86
CA ILE A 14 -2.63 21.35 -25.52
C ILE A 14 -1.41 20.87 -24.73
N ALA A 15 -0.70 21.81 -24.10
CA ALA A 15 0.24 21.49 -23.06
C ALA A 15 -0.57 20.94 -21.89
N PHE A 16 -0.73 19.62 -21.84
CA PHE A 16 -1.09 18.92 -20.62
C PHE A 16 0.08 19.11 -19.66
N ALA A 17 0.11 20.25 -18.97
CA ALA A 17 0.88 20.43 -17.76
C ALA A 17 0.21 19.58 -16.68
N GLY A 18 0.33 18.25 -16.82
CA GLY A 18 0.08 17.33 -15.73
C GLY A 18 1.13 17.63 -14.68
N SER A 19 0.76 18.40 -13.66
CA SER A 19 1.51 18.51 -12.42
C SER A 19 1.66 17.09 -11.86
N SER A 20 2.80 16.46 -12.13
CA SER A 20 3.18 15.19 -11.55
C SER A 20 3.50 15.44 -10.08
N THR A 21 2.47 15.46 -9.24
CA THR A 21 2.64 15.35 -7.79
C THR A 21 3.37 14.04 -7.52
N LEU A 22 4.66 14.14 -7.24
CA LEU A 22 5.49 13.02 -6.82
C LEU A 22 4.81 12.34 -5.65
N ALA A 23 4.59 11.03 -5.77
CA ALA A 23 3.98 10.24 -4.71
C ALA A 23 4.81 10.40 -3.43
N SER A 24 4.19 10.83 -2.33
CA SER A 24 4.81 10.71 -1.02
C SER A 24 4.63 9.27 -0.55
N THR A 25 5.68 8.47 -0.71
CA THR A 25 5.75 7.13 -0.15
C THR A 25 6.38 7.21 1.23
N VAL A 26 5.65 6.79 2.25
CA VAL A 26 6.14 6.71 3.63
C VAL A 26 6.26 5.25 4.03
N CYS A 27 7.43 4.87 4.54
CA CYS A 27 7.66 3.51 5.02
C CYS A 27 7.59 3.48 6.54
N TYR A 28 7.02 2.40 7.06
CA TYR A 28 6.91 2.16 8.48
C TYR A 28 7.44 0.78 8.84
N LYS A 29 8.00 0.68 10.05
CA LYS A 29 8.47 -0.57 10.64
C LYS A 29 7.63 -0.89 11.88
N ALA A 30 7.27 -2.15 12.03
CA ALA A 30 6.60 -2.61 13.24
C ALA A 30 7.51 -2.56 14.47
N LEU A 31 7.02 -1.91 15.53
CA LEU A 31 7.64 -1.85 16.85
C LEU A 31 7.35 -3.12 17.67
N ASN A 32 6.20 -3.74 17.44
CA ASN A 32 5.73 -4.94 18.14
C ASN A 32 5.25 -6.04 17.17
N PRO A 33 6.14 -6.56 16.30
CA PRO A 33 5.78 -7.50 15.23
C PRO A 33 5.13 -8.81 15.70
N GLN A 34 5.34 -9.20 16.96
CA GLN A 34 4.72 -10.37 17.59
C GLN A 34 3.19 -10.31 17.65
N ASN A 35 2.61 -9.13 17.45
CA ASN A 35 1.16 -8.93 17.39
C ASN A 35 0.55 -9.30 16.04
N ILE A 36 1.35 -9.81 15.11
CA ILE A 36 0.92 -10.24 13.78
C ILE A 36 0.84 -11.78 13.75
N SER A 37 -0.26 -12.30 13.23
CA SER A 37 -0.45 -13.72 12.95
C SER A 37 -0.62 -13.94 11.45
N ILE A 38 0.09 -14.92 10.90
CA ILE A 38 -0.01 -15.36 9.50
C ILE A 38 -0.74 -16.71 9.48
N LYS A 39 -1.84 -16.80 8.71
CA LYS A 39 -2.63 -18.02 8.52
C LYS A 39 -2.70 -18.37 7.03
N PRO A 40 -1.94 -19.37 6.57
CA PRO A 40 -2.16 -19.97 5.25
C PRO A 40 -3.47 -20.74 5.22
N GLU A 41 -4.11 -20.86 4.06
CA GLU A 41 -5.43 -21.51 3.93
C GLU A 41 -5.48 -22.92 4.51
N ASN A 42 -4.44 -23.73 4.24
CA ASN A 42 -4.40 -25.15 4.60
C ASN A 42 -3.32 -25.49 5.64
N ARG A 43 -2.83 -24.50 6.40
CA ARG A 43 -1.74 -24.72 7.38
C ARG A 43 -1.99 -24.03 8.71
N LYS A 44 -1.11 -24.32 9.68
CA LYS A 44 -1.18 -23.75 11.03
C LYS A 44 -0.84 -22.26 11.03
N VAL A 45 -1.44 -21.54 11.96
CA VAL A 45 -1.16 -20.12 12.21
C VAL A 45 0.23 -19.98 12.82
N GLU A 46 1.01 -19.00 12.36
CA GLU A 46 2.31 -18.62 12.94
C GLU A 46 2.36 -17.14 13.30
N ARG A 47 3.03 -16.79 14.40
CA ARG A 47 3.31 -15.40 14.73
C ARG A 47 4.46 -14.87 13.86
N ALA A 48 4.32 -13.63 13.39
CA ALA A 48 5.39 -12.97 12.67
C ALA A 48 6.45 -12.40 13.64
N SER A 49 7.69 -12.38 13.18
CA SER A 49 8.83 -11.77 13.85
C SER A 49 9.23 -10.43 13.22
N ALA A 50 8.75 -10.12 12.02
CA ALA A 50 9.01 -8.87 11.33
C ALA A 50 7.82 -8.42 10.49
N ALA A 51 7.59 -7.11 10.42
CA ALA A 51 6.73 -6.52 9.42
C ALA A 51 7.22 -5.15 8.94
N ARG A 52 7.01 -4.93 7.64
CA ARG A 52 7.24 -3.66 6.96
C ARG A 52 5.95 -3.22 6.31
N ILE A 53 5.62 -1.95 6.51
CA ILE A 53 4.42 -1.34 5.97
C ILE A 53 4.88 -0.21 5.05
N VAL A 54 4.33 -0.16 3.85
CA VAL A 54 4.57 0.93 2.91
C VAL A 54 3.22 1.57 2.66
N TYR A 55 3.11 2.84 3.03
CA TYR A 55 1.89 3.61 2.84
C TYR A 55 2.15 4.68 1.80
N GLN A 56 1.28 4.73 0.81
CA GLN A 56 1.22 5.79 -0.17
C GLN A 56 -0.10 6.53 0.03
N ASN A 57 -0.01 7.79 0.44
CA ASN A 57 -1.16 8.60 0.81
C ASN A 57 -1.76 9.40 -0.35
N VAL A 58 -1.04 9.50 -1.48
CA VAL A 58 -1.47 10.29 -2.64
C VAL A 58 -1.52 9.45 -3.91
N LYS A 59 -2.53 9.74 -4.73
CA LYS A 59 -2.59 9.27 -6.11
C LYS A 59 -1.39 9.82 -6.87
N SER A 60 -0.68 8.97 -7.58
CA SER A 60 0.49 9.35 -8.37
C SER A 60 0.50 8.66 -9.72
N VAL A 61 1.45 9.04 -10.57
CA VAL A 61 1.72 8.37 -11.84
C VAL A 61 3.17 7.92 -11.83
N ASP A 62 3.43 6.65 -12.14
CA ASP A 62 4.79 6.11 -12.22
C ASP A 62 5.53 6.60 -13.49
N PRO A 63 6.85 6.37 -13.62
CA PRO A 63 7.60 6.77 -14.81
C PRO A 63 7.12 6.15 -16.13
N SER A 64 6.32 5.08 -16.06
CA SER A 64 5.73 4.38 -17.21
C SER A 64 4.35 4.93 -17.58
N GLY A 65 3.83 5.94 -16.86
CA GLY A 65 2.51 6.51 -17.09
C GLY A 65 1.36 5.78 -16.37
N VAL A 66 1.66 4.82 -15.49
CA VAL A 66 0.66 4.05 -14.76
C VAL A 66 0.17 4.82 -13.55
N THR A 67 -1.14 4.97 -13.41
CA THR A 67 -1.75 5.58 -12.22
C THR A 67 -1.63 4.63 -11.03
N ILE A 68 -0.97 5.11 -9.96
CA ILE A 68 -0.91 4.44 -8.66
C ILE A 68 -1.89 5.14 -7.73
N PHE A 69 -2.88 4.41 -7.25
CA PHE A 69 -3.81 4.89 -6.24
C PHE A 69 -3.15 4.83 -4.84
N PRO A 70 -3.62 5.64 -3.87
CA PRO A 70 -3.25 5.45 -2.47
C PRO A 70 -3.36 3.98 -2.10
N SER A 71 -2.34 3.46 -1.42
CA SER A 71 -2.19 2.01 -1.16
C SER A 71 -1.45 1.75 0.16
N LEU A 72 -1.78 0.62 0.77
CA LEU A 72 -1.13 0.10 1.97
C LEU A 72 -0.56 -1.27 1.63
N ALA A 73 0.75 -1.35 1.46
CA ALA A 73 1.43 -2.61 1.27
C ALA A 73 1.96 -3.12 2.62
N ILE A 74 1.56 -4.32 3.01
CA ILE A 74 2.03 -4.97 4.24
C ILE A 74 2.84 -6.20 3.85
N ARG A 75 4.02 -6.30 4.46
CA ARG A 75 4.87 -7.49 4.42
C ARG A 75 5.08 -7.98 5.83
N ALA A 76 4.88 -9.27 6.06
CA ALA A 76 5.14 -9.89 7.35
C ALA A 76 5.93 -11.18 7.16
N GLN A 77 6.76 -11.56 8.14
CA GLN A 77 7.55 -12.78 8.09
C GLN A 77 7.49 -13.52 9.42
N SER A 78 7.17 -14.81 9.38
CA SER A 78 7.32 -15.74 10.51
C SER A 78 8.55 -16.64 10.30
N LYS A 79 8.69 -17.69 11.11
CA LYS A 79 9.74 -18.70 10.93
C LYS A 79 9.60 -19.40 9.57
N SER A 80 8.37 -19.71 9.16
CA SER A 80 8.12 -20.52 7.96
C SER A 80 7.51 -19.73 6.80
N TYR A 81 6.89 -18.57 7.05
CA TYR A 81 6.06 -17.89 6.06
C TYR A 81 6.53 -16.47 5.77
N LYS A 82 6.42 -16.06 4.50
CA LYS A 82 6.53 -14.66 4.09
C LYS A 82 5.22 -14.22 3.49
N PHE A 83 4.54 -13.30 4.16
CA PHE A 83 3.29 -12.71 3.71
C PHE A 83 3.52 -11.39 2.98
N LYS A 84 2.73 -11.14 1.92
CA LYS A 84 2.67 -9.87 1.21
C LYS A 84 1.22 -9.61 0.77
N THR A 85 0.77 -8.38 0.98
CA THR A 85 -0.49 -7.89 0.42
C THR A 85 -0.36 -6.41 0.07
N THR A 86 -1.25 -5.95 -0.80
CA THR A 86 -1.50 -4.53 -1.05
C THR A 86 -3.00 -4.29 -0.96
N ALA A 87 -3.41 -3.48 0.01
CA ALA A 87 -4.79 -3.03 0.15
C ALA A 87 -4.98 -1.68 -0.58
N TYR A 88 -6.09 -1.57 -1.30
CA TYR A 88 -6.47 -0.40 -2.08
C TYR A 88 -7.86 0.06 -1.65
N GLN A 89 -7.93 1.23 -1.01
CA GLN A 89 -9.08 2.12 -0.81
C GLN A 89 -8.80 2.90 0.47
N PHE A 90 -8.75 4.22 0.37
CA PHE A 90 -8.51 5.10 1.51
C PHE A 90 -9.69 6.06 1.57
N ASP A 91 -10.25 6.23 2.76
CA ASP A 91 -11.21 7.29 3.01
C ASP A 91 -10.46 8.63 2.91
N GLU A 92 -10.73 9.39 1.85
CA GLU A 92 -10.09 10.67 1.57
C GLU A 92 -10.42 11.74 2.64
N THR A 93 -11.41 11.50 3.50
CA THR A 93 -11.84 12.48 4.51
C THR A 93 -10.93 12.59 5.73
N HIS A 94 -10.13 11.55 6.03
CA HIS A 94 -9.27 11.52 7.22
C HIS A 94 -7.87 10.94 6.88
N PRO A 95 -6.92 11.77 6.43
CA PRO A 95 -5.60 11.30 6.01
C PRO A 95 -4.76 10.68 7.15
N ASP A 96 -5.05 11.03 8.41
CA ASP A 96 -4.34 10.53 9.60
C ASP A 96 -4.98 9.30 10.26
N ASP A 97 -6.26 9.03 9.99
CA ASP A 97 -7.04 7.93 10.55
C ASP A 97 -7.88 7.30 9.43
N PHE A 98 -7.59 6.06 9.03
CA PHE A 98 -8.37 5.42 7.96
C PHE A 98 -8.89 4.05 8.33
N SER A 99 -9.96 3.65 7.62
CA SER A 99 -10.51 2.32 7.63
C SER A 99 -10.58 1.80 6.19
N VAL A 100 -9.98 0.64 5.94
CA VAL A 100 -10.10 -0.08 4.67
C VAL A 100 -10.87 -1.36 4.92
N GLU A 101 -11.97 -1.54 4.21
CA GLU A 101 -12.61 -2.85 4.11
C GLU A 101 -11.91 -3.61 2.97
N CYS A 102 -11.16 -4.64 3.33
CA CYS A 102 -10.57 -5.57 2.37
C CYS A 102 -11.49 -6.80 2.28
N ASP A 103 -11.39 -7.57 1.20
CA ASP A 103 -12.06 -8.87 1.10
C ASP A 103 -11.73 -9.70 2.35
N GLY A 104 -12.73 -9.84 3.24
CA GLY A 104 -12.68 -10.62 4.47
C GLY A 104 -12.48 -9.85 5.78
N GLY A 105 -12.30 -8.52 5.81
CA GLY A 105 -12.21 -7.80 7.09
C GLY A 105 -11.95 -6.29 7.05
N LYS A 106 -12.22 -5.63 8.18
CA LYS A 106 -11.95 -4.21 8.40
C LYS A 106 -10.53 -4.02 8.93
N THR A 107 -9.70 -3.32 8.16
CA THR A 107 -8.38 -2.86 8.58
C THR A 107 -8.48 -1.39 8.98
N THR A 108 -8.03 -1.04 10.18
CA THR A 108 -8.01 0.34 10.67
C THR A 108 -6.59 0.78 10.97
N MET A 109 -6.30 2.04 10.69
CA MET A 109 -5.08 2.73 11.07
C MET A 109 -5.46 3.98 11.83
N LYS A 110 -4.80 4.21 12.98
CA LYS A 110 -5.01 5.41 13.79
C LYS A 110 -3.70 6.01 14.23
N LYS A 111 -3.63 7.34 14.34
CA LYS A 111 -2.47 8.03 14.89
C LYS A 111 -2.67 8.31 16.38
N VAL A 112 -1.82 7.74 17.23
CA VAL A 112 -1.87 7.91 18.69
C VAL A 112 -0.51 8.39 19.18
N GLY A 113 -0.43 9.64 19.65
CA GLY A 113 0.82 10.21 20.19
C GLY A 113 1.99 10.21 19.19
N GLY A 114 1.71 10.40 17.90
CA GLY A 114 2.72 10.39 16.83
C GLY A 114 3.10 9.00 16.31
N ILE A 115 2.56 7.92 16.90
CA ILE A 115 2.75 6.53 16.45
C ILE A 115 1.51 6.10 15.67
N LEU A 116 1.70 5.39 14.56
CA LEU A 116 0.60 4.75 13.85
C LEU A 116 0.30 3.40 14.46
N VAL A 117 -0.98 3.14 14.74
CA VAL A 117 -1.48 1.89 15.31
C VAL A 117 -2.44 1.25 14.32
N LEU A 118 -2.11 0.04 13.88
CA LEU A 118 -2.93 -0.73 12.95
C LEU A 118 -3.67 -1.87 13.63
N ASN A 119 -4.89 -2.13 13.18
CA ASN A 119 -5.69 -3.28 13.56
C ASN A 119 -6.34 -3.92 12.33
N SER A 120 -6.29 -5.23 12.22
CA SER A 120 -7.00 -6.00 11.21
C SER A 120 -7.30 -7.38 11.76
N GLU A 121 -8.56 -7.80 11.70
CA GLU A 121 -8.96 -9.16 12.07
C GLU A 121 -8.63 -10.16 10.97
N TYR A 122 -8.62 -9.69 9.73
CA TYR A 122 -8.34 -10.48 8.55
C TYR A 122 -7.92 -9.56 7.40
N LEU A 123 -6.77 -9.87 6.81
CA LEU A 123 -6.28 -9.23 5.61
C LEU A 123 -5.71 -10.30 4.67
N ALA A 124 -6.41 -10.55 3.56
CA ALA A 124 -5.98 -11.52 2.55
C ALA A 124 -4.68 -11.09 1.85
N GLY A 125 -3.91 -12.07 1.39
CA GLY A 125 -2.70 -11.82 0.61
C GLY A 125 -1.95 -13.08 0.18
N GLU A 126 -0.81 -12.87 -0.43
CA GLU A 126 0.12 -13.91 -0.87
C GLU A 126 0.98 -14.38 0.30
N ILE A 127 1.14 -15.69 0.43
CA ILE A 127 2.05 -16.32 1.39
C ILE A 127 3.06 -17.17 0.62
N LYS A 128 4.34 -16.82 0.76
CA LYS A 128 5.44 -17.69 0.34
C LYS A 128 5.68 -18.75 1.41
N THR A 129 5.54 -20.02 1.05
CA THR A 129 5.90 -21.16 1.90
C THR A 129 7.24 -21.76 1.43
N PRO A 130 7.95 -22.54 2.27
CA PRO A 130 9.20 -23.18 1.87
C PRO A 130 8.98 -24.25 0.80
N ASP A 131 7.82 -24.91 0.82
CA ASP A 131 7.57 -26.14 0.05
C ASP A 131 6.76 -25.92 -1.24
N GLU A 132 5.89 -24.92 -1.31
CA GLU A 132 4.92 -24.74 -2.41
C GLU A 132 5.17 -23.49 -3.26
N GLY A 133 6.22 -22.71 -2.94
CA GLY A 133 6.53 -21.48 -3.68
C GLY A 133 5.58 -20.34 -3.32
N CYS A 134 4.32 -20.36 -3.77
CA CYS A 134 3.32 -19.32 -3.50
C CYS A 134 1.94 -19.94 -3.19
N ALA A 135 1.35 -19.52 -2.07
CA ALA A 135 -0.01 -19.88 -1.63
C ALA A 135 -0.79 -18.62 -1.26
N THR A 136 -2.10 -18.74 -1.05
CA THR A 136 -2.96 -17.69 -0.51
C THR A 136 -3.15 -17.88 1.00
N GLY A 137 -3.48 -16.79 1.68
CA GLY A 137 -3.91 -16.82 3.07
C GLY A 137 -4.15 -15.43 3.61
N SER A 138 -4.01 -15.28 4.92
CA SER A 138 -4.35 -14.05 5.61
C SER A 138 -3.35 -13.69 6.69
N VAL A 139 -3.34 -12.41 7.03
CA VAL A 139 -2.76 -11.93 8.28
C VAL A 139 -3.81 -11.27 9.14
N SER A 140 -3.58 -11.32 10.45
CA SER A 140 -4.31 -10.51 11.42
C SER A 140 -3.33 -9.82 12.34
N PHE A 141 -3.68 -8.64 12.80
CA PHE A 141 -2.87 -7.86 13.73
C PHE A 141 -3.74 -7.00 14.64
N LYS A 142 -3.34 -6.91 15.91
CA LYS A 142 -4.04 -6.09 16.91
C LYS A 142 -3.04 -5.18 17.59
N ASN A 143 -3.35 -3.89 17.65
CA ASN A 143 -2.51 -2.84 18.21
C ASN A 143 -1.07 -2.91 17.67
N LEU A 144 -0.93 -3.08 16.35
CA LEU A 144 0.38 -3.07 15.70
C LEU A 144 0.88 -1.64 15.63
N ALA A 145 1.81 -1.30 16.53
CA ALA A 145 2.45 -0.01 16.57
C ALA A 145 3.56 0.03 15.53
N VAL A 146 3.58 1.09 14.72
CA VAL A 146 4.59 1.29 13.69
C VAL A 146 5.16 2.70 13.75
N GLU A 147 6.46 2.79 13.47
CA GLU A 147 7.19 4.05 13.39
C GLU A 147 7.66 4.28 11.96
N GLU A 148 7.75 5.56 11.57
CA GLU A 148 8.29 5.94 10.26
C GLU A 148 9.75 5.53 10.15
N THR A 149 10.13 5.02 8.98
CA THR A 149 11.48 4.56 8.68
C THR A 149 11.84 4.83 7.23
N SER A 150 13.12 4.66 6.89
CA SER A 150 13.57 4.79 5.51
C SER A 150 12.96 3.69 4.63
N CYS A 151 12.53 4.07 3.42
CA CYS A 151 12.10 3.11 2.40
C CYS A 151 13.24 2.31 1.75
N ARG A 152 14.49 2.51 2.19
CA ARG A 152 15.64 1.76 1.68
C ARG A 152 15.61 0.28 2.09
#